data_AF-A0A354HDA6-F1
#
_entry.id   AF-A0A354HDA6-F1
#
_cell.length_a   1.000
_cell.length_b   1.000
_cell.length_c   1.000
_cell.angle_alpha   90.00
_cell.angle_beta   90.00
_cell.angle_gamma   90.00
#
_symmetry.space_group_name_H-M   'P 1'
#
loop_
_entity.id
_entity.type
_entity.pdbx_description
1 polymer ?
#
loop_
_entity_poly.entity_id
_entity_poly.type
_entity_poly.pdbx_seq_one_letter_code
_entity_poly.pdbx_strand_id
1 'polypeptide(L)'
;MNRTLVAYFSASGTTAAKAKLVAEAAGADLYEIKPAVPYTEADLDWKNEKSRTSLEMSDKSSRPALAEKAPDMSAYDTILLGFP
;
A
#
# COMPACT_ATOMS: atom_id res chain seq x y z
N MET A 1 5.91 22.36 13.33
CA MET A 1 6.08 22.02 11.90
C MET A 1 5.26 20.77 11.67
N ASN A 2 4.33 20.78 10.72
CA ASN A 2 3.48 19.61 10.49
C ASN A 2 4.23 18.60 9.62
N ARG A 3 4.35 17.35 10.08
CA ARG A 3 4.95 16.26 9.29
C ARG A 3 3.86 15.48 8.58
N THR A 4 4.09 15.24 7.29
CA THR A 4 3.19 14.44 6.46
C THR A 4 3.90 13.17 6.04
N LEU A 5 3.18 12.04 6.08
CA LEU A 5 3.60 10.77 5.52
C LEU A 5 2.70 10.41 4.34
N VAL A 6 3.29 9.99 3.23
CA VAL A 6 2.59 9.33 2.13
C VAL A 6 2.88 7.84 2.24
N ALA A 7 1.92 7.08 2.75
CA ALA A 7 1.97 5.62 2.80
C ALA A 7 1.25 5.05 1.57
N TYR A 8 1.85 4.09 0.86
CA TYR A 8 1.21 3.52 -0.33
C TYR A 8 1.41 2.01 -0.49
N PHE A 9 0.38 1.32 -0.99
CA PHE A 9 0.49 -0.02 -1.54
C PHE A 9 0.36 0.05 -3.08
N SER A 10 1.15 -0.75 -3.79
CA SER A 10 1.14 -0.75 -5.26
C SER A 10 1.58 -2.10 -5.81
N ALA A 11 0.64 -2.87 -6.36
CA ALA A 11 0.94 -4.17 -6.95
C ALA A 11 1.63 -4.07 -8.34
N SER A 12 1.18 -3.15 -9.19
CA SER A 12 1.65 -2.99 -10.58
C SER A 12 2.53 -1.76 -10.83
N GLY A 13 2.77 -0.94 -9.80
CA GLY A 13 3.62 0.25 -9.87
C GLY A 13 2.91 1.57 -10.18
N THR A 14 1.64 1.57 -10.63
CA THR A 14 0.91 2.80 -10.95
C THR A 14 0.72 3.71 -9.73
N THR A 15 0.33 3.12 -8.60
CA THR A 15 0.12 3.87 -7.35
C THR A 15 1.45 4.36 -6.77
N ALA A 16 2.54 3.58 -6.91
CA ALA A 16 3.87 4.00 -6.50
C ALA A 16 4.34 5.27 -7.24
N ALA A 17 4.11 5.35 -8.54
CA ALA A 17 4.46 6.54 -9.33
C ALA A 17 3.70 7.79 -8.85
N LYS A 18 2.39 7.65 -8.58
CA LYS A 18 1.56 8.75 -8.06
C LYS A 18 1.95 9.15 -6.63
N ALA A 19 2.23 8.18 -5.76
CA ALA A 19 2.62 8.43 -4.37
C ALA A 19 3.93 9.22 -4.29
N LYS A 20 4.91 8.91 -5.16
CA LYS A 20 6.16 9.69 -5.27
C LYS A 20 5.89 11.14 -5.64
N LEU A 21 5.06 11.39 -6.65
CA LEU A 21 4.68 12.75 -7.06
C LEU A 21 3.98 13.52 -5.94
N VAL A 22 3.09 12.87 -5.19
CA VAL A 22 2.39 13.48 -4.06
C VAL A 22 3.36 13.80 -2.92
N ALA A 23 4.27 12.88 -2.60
CA ALA A 23 5.27 13.10 -1.56
C ALA A 23 6.22 14.25 -1.89
N GLU A 24 6.70 14.32 -3.13
CA GLU A 24 7.53 15.42 -3.62
C GLU A 24 6.79 16.76 -3.56
N ALA A 25 5.54 16.81 -4.04
CA ALA A 25 4.74 18.03 -4.02
C ALA A 25 4.40 18.51 -2.60
N ALA A 26 4.21 17.58 -1.66
CA ALA A 26 3.88 17.89 -0.27
C ALA A 26 5.11 18.09 0.63
N GLY A 27 6.33 17.80 0.14
CA GLY A 27 7.53 17.73 0.98
C GLY A 27 7.39 16.70 2.10
N ALA A 28 6.74 15.58 1.81
CA ALA A 28 6.36 14.55 2.78
C ALA A 28 7.32 13.35 2.76
N ASP A 29 7.37 12.63 3.87
CA ASP A 29 8.04 11.33 3.91
C ASP A 29 7.25 10.32 3.07
N LEU A 30 7.93 9.34 2.47
CA LEU A 30 7.31 8.30 1.64
C LEU A 30 7.54 6.92 2.27
N TYR A 31 6.46 6.16 2.44
CA TYR A 31 6.49 4.79 2.97
C TYR A 31 5.76 3.83 2.03
N GLU A 32 6.46 2.77 1.62
CA GLU A 32 5.87 1.70 0.82
C GLU A 32 5.37 0.56 1.73
N ILE A 33 4.08 0.29 1.65
CA ILE A 33 3.42 -0.84 2.31
C ILE A 33 3.75 -2.09 1.50
N LYS A 34 4.76 -2.83 1.94
CA LYS A 34 5.19 -4.07 1.31
C LYS A 34 4.49 -5.26 1.95
N PRO A 35 3.77 -6.10 1.19
CA PRO A 35 3.25 -7.36 1.70
C PRO A 35 4.41 -8.34 1.97
N ALA A 36 4.29 -9.17 3.00
CA ALA A 36 5.28 -10.20 3.35
C ALA A 36 5.46 -11.20 2.22
N VAL A 37 4.38 -11.50 1.50
CA VAL A 37 4.38 -12.29 0.27
C VAL A 37 4.02 -11.36 -0.88
N PRO A 38 4.96 -11.05 -1.79
CA PRO A 38 4.70 -10.24 -2.98
C PRO A 38 3.54 -10.79 -3.82
N TYR A 39 2.73 -9.89 -4.39
CA TYR A 39 1.66 -10.31 -5.30
C TYR A 39 2.25 -10.68 -6.66
N THR A 40 1.86 -11.84 -7.17
CA THR A 40 2.19 -12.29 -8.52
C THR A 40 1.11 -11.88 -9.52
N GLU A 41 1.39 -11.95 -10.83
CA GLU A 41 0.35 -11.69 -11.85
C GLU A 41 -0.84 -12.64 -11.72
N ALA A 42 -0.62 -13.90 -11.32
CA ALA A 42 -1.68 -14.87 -11.09
C ALA A 42 -2.55 -14.52 -9.88
N ASP A 43 -1.97 -13.88 -8.86
CA ASP A 43 -2.69 -13.40 -7.68
C ASP A 43 -3.61 -12.22 -8.01
N LEU A 44 -3.20 -11.39 -8.97
CA LEU A 44 -3.91 -10.18 -9.42
C LEU A 44 -4.98 -10.46 -10.48
N ASP A 45 -5.14 -11.71 -10.90
CA ASP A 45 -6.17 -12.09 -11.87
C ASP A 45 -7.56 -12.04 -11.23
N TRP A 46 -8.22 -10.90 -11.35
CA TRP A 46 -9.58 -10.67 -10.86
C TRP A 46 -10.64 -11.49 -11.60
N LYS A 47 -10.33 -12.06 -12.78
CA LYS A 47 -11.25 -12.97 -13.49
C LYS A 47 -11.23 -14.37 -12.90
N ASN A 48 -10.18 -14.70 -12.15
CA ASN A 48 -10.08 -15.95 -11.43
C ASN A 48 -10.63 -15.77 -10.01
N GLU A 49 -11.77 -16.39 -9.72
CA GLU A 49 -12.39 -16.35 -8.38
C GLU A 49 -11.52 -17.00 -7.29
N LYS A 50 -10.55 -17.84 -7.70
CA LYS A 50 -9.59 -18.48 -6.79
C LYS A 50 -8.27 -17.73 -6.71
N SER A 51 -8.11 -16.60 -7.38
CA SER A 51 -6.92 -15.77 -7.21
C SER A 51 -6.86 -15.24 -5.79
N ARG A 52 -5.64 -14.98 -5.31
CA ARG A 52 -5.42 -14.45 -3.98
C ARG A 52 -6.19 -13.15 -3.76
N THR A 53 -6.22 -12.24 -4.73
CA THR A 53 -6.99 -10.99 -4.60
C THR A 53 -8.49 -11.21 -4.51
N SER A 54 -9.06 -12.13 -5.30
CA SER A 54 -10.49 -12.49 -5.22
C SER A 54 -10.86 -13.07 -3.84
N LEU A 55 -10.00 -13.94 -3.30
CA LEU A 55 -10.19 -14.53 -1.97
C LEU A 55 -10.02 -13.49 -0.85
N GLU A 56 -8.98 -12.65 -0.92
CA GLU A 56 -8.75 -11.59 0.08
C GLU A 56 -9.86 -10.54 0.08
N MET A 57 -10.41 -10.17 -1.09
CA MET A 57 -11.47 -9.17 -1.19
C MET A 57 -12.85 -9.70 -0.79
N SER A 58 -13.09 -11.01 -0.94
CA SER A 58 -14.32 -11.66 -0.49
C SER A 58 -14.36 -11.88 1.02
N ASP A 59 -13.20 -12.09 1.65
CA ASP A 59 -13.06 -12.19 3.10
C ASP A 59 -12.75 -10.84 3.77
N LYS A 60 -13.75 -10.23 4.40
CA LYS A 60 -13.60 -8.95 5.14
C LYS A 60 -12.61 -9.03 6.32
N SER A 61 -12.34 -10.23 6.83
CA SER A 61 -11.39 -10.46 7.91
C SER A 61 -9.95 -10.60 7.43
N SER A 62 -9.74 -10.70 6.10
CA SER A 62 -8.42 -10.85 5.51
C SER A 62 -7.50 -9.68 5.88
N ARG A 63 -6.32 -10.01 6.43
CA ARG A 63 -5.26 -9.07 6.78
C ARG A 63 -3.92 -9.63 6.32
N PRO A 64 -3.53 -9.37 5.05
CA PRO A 64 -2.24 -9.81 4.53
C PRO A 64 -1.09 -9.27 5.41
N ALA A 65 -0.15 -10.15 5.76
CA ALA A 65 1.00 -9.78 6.57
C ALA A 65 1.87 -8.76 5.82
N LEU A 66 2.47 -7.84 6.56
CA LEU A 66 3.46 -6.88 6.04
C LEU A 66 4.86 -7.47 6.12
N ALA A 67 5.72 -7.17 5.14
CA ALA A 67 7.11 -7.61 5.12
C ALA A 67 7.92 -6.97 6.26
N GLU A 68 7.56 -5.74 6.62
CA GLU A 68 8.23 -4.94 7.65
C GLU A 68 7.19 -4.32 8.58
N LYS A 69 7.60 -4.00 9.80
CA LYS A 69 6.74 -3.23 10.71
C LYS A 69 6.51 -1.84 10.13
N ALA A 70 5.29 -1.34 10.30
CA ALA A 70 4.97 0.05 9.95
C ALA A 70 5.88 1.01 10.74
N PRO A 71 6.28 2.15 10.13
CA PRO A 71 6.99 3.20 10.84
C PRO A 71 6.15 3.74 12.00
N ASP A 72 6.80 4.44 12.92
CA ASP A 72 6.10 5.10 14.02
C ASP A 72 5.20 6.22 13.47
N MET A 73 3.90 5.93 13.38
CA MET A 73 2.90 6.84 12.85
C MET A 73 2.60 8.01 13.81
N SER A 74 3.00 7.92 15.08
CA SER A 74 2.77 8.99 16.05
C SER A 74 3.61 10.25 15.77
N ALA A 75 4.65 10.13 14.95
CA ALA A 75 5.50 11.23 14.52
C ALA A 75 4.90 12.10 13.39
N TYR A 76 3.72 11.74 12.87
CA TYR A 76 3.09 12.38 11.71
C TYR A 76 1.73 12.98 12.06
N ASP A 77 1.49 14.21 11.63
CA ASP A 77 0.21 14.90 11.80
C ASP A 77 -0.80 14.51 10.71
N THR A 78 -0.28 14.24 9.50
CA THR A 78 -1.08 13.89 8.33
C THR A 78 -0.52 12.62 7.70
N ILE A 79 -1.40 11.65 7.43
CA ILE A 79 -1.05 10.44 6.69
C ILE A 79 -1.95 10.36 5.45
N LEU A 80 -1.32 10.39 4.28
CA LEU A 80 -1.97 10.13 3.00
C LEU A 80 -1.78 8.65 2.67
N LEU A 81 -2.89 7.93 2.50
CA LEU A 81 -2.88 6.50 2.22
C LEU A 81 -3.27 6.25 0.75
N GLY A 82 -2.35 5.72 -0.05
CA GLY A 82 -2.57 5.37 -1.45
C GLY A 82 -2.66 3.86 -1.68
N PHE A 83 -3.65 3.41 -2.45
CA PHE A 83 -3.82 2.01 -2.84
C PHE A 83 -4.51 1.94 -4.22
N PRO A 84 -4.29 0.86 -4.99
CA PRO A 84 -5.02 0.59 -6.23
C PRO A 84 -6.50 0.28 -6.00
#